data_AF-A0A3N1JAC1-F1
#
_entry.id   AF-A0A3N1JAC1-F1
#
_cell.length_a   1.000
_cell.length_b   1.000
_cell.length_c   1.000
_cell.angle_alpha   90.00
_cell.angle_beta   90.00
_cell.angle_gamma   90.00
#
_symmetry.space_group_name_H-M   'P 1'
#
loop_
_entity.id
_entity.type
_entity.pdbx_description
1 polymer ?
#
loop_
_entity_poly.entity_id
_entity_poly.type
_entity_poly.pdbx_seq_one_letter_code
_entity_poly.pdbx_strand_id
1 'polypeptide(L)'
;MGDWRHETLAQLRTALPTGAVEPYGSVTGADALDPWSDLDVRVVTHEPLDVERVLGAPLWAWQGSSTESGQQLRLVTRDGRRVDLTVDGPSVLLPEPPSDVDVRFDAVLAATRLGRGNLLIGLHLVLGIGREALVQSMVRADLAAGTVHHRLPTPYDDRAADVAALTAGALDPTVALRAYELYGRWRAEVDPGYRPDPAGLVAVLRRAADRVR
;
A
#
# COMPACT_ATOMS: atom_id res chain seq x y z
N MET A 1 7.34 15.40 18.65
CA MET A 1 6.61 14.14 18.41
C MET A 1 7.68 13.06 18.22
N GLY A 2 7.57 11.92 18.91
CA GLY A 2 8.58 10.86 18.83
C GLY A 2 8.67 10.23 17.44
N ASP A 3 9.74 9.50 17.16
CA ASP A 3 9.83 8.77 15.90
C ASP A 3 8.98 7.50 15.96
N TRP A 4 7.90 7.45 15.15
CA TRP A 4 6.95 6.35 15.15
C TRP A 4 7.62 4.97 14.95
N ARG A 5 8.77 4.91 14.26
CA ARG A 5 9.53 3.67 14.06
C ARG A 5 10.08 3.14 15.39
N HIS A 6 10.62 4.02 16.22
CA HIS A 6 11.11 3.69 17.55
C HIS A 6 9.97 3.30 18.50
N GLU A 7 8.83 3.99 18.41
CA GLU A 7 7.62 3.65 19.17
C GLU A 7 7.09 2.26 18.76
N THR A 8 7.02 1.97 17.46
CA THR A 8 6.64 0.64 16.95
C THR A 8 7.63 -0.45 17.37
N LEU A 9 8.94 -0.19 17.36
CA LEU A 9 9.94 -1.15 17.86
C LEU A 9 9.77 -1.45 19.35
N ALA A 10 9.53 -0.42 20.17
CA ALA A 10 9.26 -0.60 21.60
C ALA A 10 7.99 -1.43 21.80
N GLN A 11 6.94 -1.15 21.03
CA GLN A 11 5.69 -1.91 21.08
C GLN A 11 5.88 -3.38 20.68
N LEU A 12 6.60 -3.67 19.60
CA LEU A 12 6.90 -5.03 19.17
C LEU A 12 7.64 -5.81 20.27
N ARG A 13 8.63 -5.18 20.92
CA ARG A 13 9.38 -5.78 22.05
C ARG A 13 8.48 -6.06 23.25
N THR A 14 7.53 -5.18 23.54
CA THR A 14 6.54 -5.40 24.61
C THR A 14 5.56 -6.52 24.26
N ALA A 15 5.15 -6.62 23.00
CA ALA A 15 4.20 -7.63 22.54
C ALA A 15 4.80 -9.04 22.44
N LEU A 16 6.14 -9.14 22.31
CA LEU A 16 6.87 -10.39 22.12
C LEU A 16 7.95 -10.57 23.20
N PRO A 17 7.57 -10.72 24.49
CA PRO A 17 8.52 -10.74 25.60
C PRO A 17 9.47 -11.96 25.58
N THR A 18 9.07 -13.05 24.91
CA THR A 18 9.86 -14.28 24.76
C THR A 18 10.50 -14.41 23.37
N GLY A 19 10.23 -13.48 22.45
CA GLY A 19 10.80 -13.44 21.11
C GLY A 19 12.00 -12.51 21.00
N ALA A 20 12.68 -12.55 19.86
CA ALA A 20 13.71 -11.56 19.51
C ALA A 20 13.14 -10.54 18.52
N VAL A 21 13.40 -9.25 18.76
CA VAL A 21 12.98 -8.15 17.88
C VAL A 21 14.20 -7.31 17.51
N GLU A 22 14.67 -7.50 16.28
CA GLU A 22 15.92 -6.95 15.77
C GLU A 22 15.62 -5.98 14.62
N PRO A 23 15.76 -4.66 14.83
CA PRO A 23 15.71 -3.73 13.71
C PRO A 23 16.91 -3.92 12.79
N TYR A 24 16.72 -3.68 11.51
CA TYR A 24 17.82 -3.60 10.54
C TYR A 24 17.57 -2.47 9.55
N GLY A 25 18.42 -2.35 8.52
CA GLY A 25 18.24 -1.32 7.49
C GLY A 25 18.42 0.10 8.02
N SER A 26 17.63 1.03 7.49
CA SER A 26 17.87 2.47 7.70
C SER A 26 17.66 2.95 9.13
N VAL A 27 16.89 2.22 9.95
CA VAL A 27 16.60 2.60 11.35
C VAL A 27 17.79 2.38 12.29
N THR A 28 18.80 1.59 11.88
CA THR A 28 20.02 1.33 12.66
C THR A 28 21.22 2.17 12.24
N GLY A 29 21.12 2.87 11.10
CA GLY A 29 22.19 3.70 10.55
C GLY A 29 22.27 5.09 11.17
N ALA A 30 23.42 5.75 10.98
CA ALA A 30 23.61 7.16 11.31
C ALA A 30 22.99 8.11 10.26
N ASP A 31 22.54 7.57 9.13
CA ASP A 31 21.87 8.33 8.07
C ASP A 31 20.50 8.81 8.55
N ALA A 32 20.14 10.04 8.16
CA ALA A 32 18.85 10.62 8.52
C ALA A 32 17.71 9.81 7.86
N LEU A 33 16.87 9.20 8.69
CA LEU A 33 15.60 8.63 8.28
C LEU A 33 14.76 9.68 7.56
N ASP A 34 14.51 9.46 6.26
CA ASP A 34 13.63 10.34 5.51
C ASP A 34 12.15 10.10 5.90
N PRO A 35 11.24 11.04 5.57
CA PRO A 35 9.81 10.92 5.88
C PRO A 35 9.13 9.70 5.24
N TRP A 36 9.74 9.10 4.23
CA TRP A 36 9.22 8.00 3.42
C TRP A 36 9.82 6.64 3.79
N SER A 37 10.74 6.57 4.75
CA SER A 37 11.34 5.29 5.18
C SER A 37 10.31 4.40 5.87
N ASP A 38 10.36 3.12 5.58
CA ASP A 38 9.73 2.06 6.35
C ASP A 38 10.49 1.82 7.67
N LEU A 39 9.94 0.94 8.49
CA LEU A 39 10.66 0.25 9.55
C LEU A 39 10.98 -1.16 9.06
N ASP A 40 12.27 -1.48 8.91
CA ASP A 40 12.72 -2.85 8.68
C ASP A 40 12.97 -3.55 10.03
N VAL A 41 12.31 -4.69 10.25
CA VAL A 41 12.41 -5.41 11.51
C VAL A 41 12.32 -6.92 11.31
N ARG A 42 13.22 -7.64 12.00
CA ARG A 42 13.20 -9.09 12.10
C ARG A 42 12.62 -9.49 13.45
N VAL A 43 11.70 -10.45 13.42
CA VAL A 43 11.06 -11.03 14.59
C VAL A 43 11.32 -12.53 14.59
N VAL A 44 11.86 -13.03 15.70
CA VAL A 44 11.97 -14.47 15.97
C VAL A 44 10.92 -14.82 17.02
N THR A 45 10.03 -15.75 16.71
CA THR A 45 8.95 -16.17 17.61
C THR A 45 8.72 -17.69 17.54
N HIS A 46 8.20 -18.26 18.61
CA HIS A 46 7.80 -19.66 18.68
C HIS A 46 6.27 -19.85 18.63
N GLU A 47 5.51 -18.75 18.64
CA GLU A 47 4.05 -18.73 18.59
C GLU A 47 3.57 -17.97 17.34
N PRO A 48 2.40 -18.34 16.78
CA PRO A 48 1.81 -17.62 15.65
C PRO A 48 1.69 -16.11 15.94
N LEU A 49 2.11 -15.30 14.97
CA LEU A 49 2.18 -13.86 15.14
C LEU A 49 0.93 -13.18 14.56
N ASP A 50 0.08 -12.64 15.42
CA ASP A 50 -1.02 -11.74 15.01
C ASP A 50 -0.46 -10.33 14.74
N VAL A 51 -0.34 -9.98 13.46
CA VAL A 51 0.32 -8.74 13.02
C VAL A 51 -0.41 -7.49 13.49
N GLU A 52 -1.74 -7.46 13.38
CA GLU A 52 -2.52 -6.30 13.78
C GLU A 52 -2.44 -6.08 15.29
N ARG A 53 -2.44 -7.18 16.05
CA ARG A 53 -2.29 -7.13 17.51
C ARG A 53 -0.91 -6.61 17.92
N VAL A 54 0.17 -7.13 17.33
CA VAL A 54 1.52 -6.70 17.74
C VAL A 54 1.85 -5.29 17.25
N LEU A 55 1.35 -4.88 16.08
CA LEU A 55 1.47 -3.50 15.59
C LEU A 55 0.47 -2.54 16.24
N GLY A 56 -0.58 -3.04 16.87
CA GLY A 56 -1.60 -2.25 17.56
C GLY A 56 -2.37 -1.31 16.62
N ALA A 57 -2.43 -1.65 15.32
CA ALA A 57 -3.28 -0.96 14.36
C ALA A 57 -3.73 -1.93 13.26
N PRO A 58 -4.91 -1.67 12.67
CA PRO A 58 -5.38 -2.44 11.53
C PRO A 58 -4.42 -2.32 10.34
N LEU A 59 -4.25 -3.42 9.61
CA LEU A 59 -3.60 -3.42 8.31
C LEU A 59 -4.54 -2.81 7.27
N TRP A 60 -3.97 -2.06 6.34
CA TRP A 60 -4.68 -1.44 5.22
C TRP A 60 -4.26 -2.01 3.88
N ALA A 61 -2.98 -2.33 3.73
CA ALA A 61 -2.44 -3.04 2.57
C ALA A 61 -1.21 -3.86 2.98
N TRP A 62 -0.94 -4.95 2.28
CA TRP A 62 0.29 -5.72 2.48
C TRP A 62 0.64 -6.54 1.25
N GLN A 63 1.92 -6.90 1.16
CA GLN A 63 2.42 -7.94 0.27
C GLN A 63 3.28 -8.90 1.09
N GLY A 64 3.31 -10.16 0.71
CA GLY A 64 4.04 -11.16 1.47
C GLY A 64 4.51 -12.33 0.63
N SER A 65 5.61 -12.93 1.06
CA SER A 65 6.10 -14.21 0.54
C SER A 65 6.50 -15.11 1.71
N SER A 66 6.16 -16.38 1.61
CA SER A 66 6.64 -17.41 2.54
C SER A 66 7.80 -18.17 1.91
N THR A 67 8.84 -18.43 2.70
CA THR A 67 9.94 -19.34 2.36
C THR A 67 9.91 -20.55 3.30
N GLU A 68 10.77 -21.54 3.07
CA GLU A 68 10.93 -22.67 4.00
C GLU A 68 11.43 -22.24 5.39
N SER A 69 12.14 -21.10 5.47
CA SER A 69 12.81 -20.61 6.67
C SER A 69 12.06 -19.50 7.40
N GLY A 70 10.99 -18.93 6.83
CA GLY A 70 10.26 -17.82 7.44
C GLY A 70 9.32 -17.10 6.48
N GLN A 71 8.83 -15.94 6.90
CA GLN A 71 7.93 -15.10 6.10
C GLN A 71 8.48 -13.68 6.00
N GLN A 72 8.40 -13.10 4.80
CA GLN A 72 8.73 -11.70 4.56
C GLN A 72 7.45 -10.97 4.18
N LEU A 73 7.13 -9.92 4.94
CA LEU A 73 5.89 -9.16 4.82
C LEU A 73 6.23 -7.68 4.69
N ARG A 74 5.57 -7.01 3.77
CA ARG A 74 5.62 -5.56 3.61
C ARG A 74 4.25 -5.04 3.96
N LEU A 75 4.16 -4.28 5.04
CA LEU A 75 2.91 -3.96 5.71
C LEU A 75 2.65 -2.47 5.66
N VAL A 76 1.40 -2.08 5.39
CA VAL A 76 0.92 -0.72 5.54
C VAL A 76 -0.25 -0.75 6.51
N THR A 77 -0.13 -0.05 7.63
CA THR A 77 -1.22 0.09 8.60
C THR A 77 -2.18 1.20 8.17
N ARG A 78 -3.42 1.15 8.67
CA ARG A 78 -4.44 2.18 8.45
C ARG A 78 -4.00 3.56 8.94
N ASP A 79 -3.14 3.61 9.96
CA ASP A 79 -2.56 4.85 10.48
C ASP A 79 -1.31 5.31 9.72
N GLY A 80 -0.94 4.65 8.63
CA GLY A 80 0.08 5.08 7.67
C GLY A 80 1.51 4.66 8.00
N ARG A 81 1.71 3.71 8.93
CA ARG A 81 3.03 3.13 9.20
C ARG A 81 3.34 2.08 8.15
N ARG A 82 4.59 2.07 7.67
CA ARG A 82 5.10 1.10 6.72
C ARG A 82 6.14 0.22 7.38
N VAL A 83 5.88 -1.08 7.49
CA VAL A 83 6.76 -2.01 8.22
C VAL A 83 7.12 -3.16 7.30
N ASP A 84 8.41 -3.30 7.01
CA ASP A 84 8.96 -4.47 6.33
C ASP A 84 9.38 -5.47 7.42
N LEU A 85 8.52 -6.46 7.65
CA LEU A 85 8.58 -7.44 8.72
C LEU A 85 9.10 -8.78 8.19
N THR A 86 10.23 -9.23 8.73
CA THR A 86 10.72 -10.61 8.55
C THR A 86 10.39 -11.42 9.79
N VAL A 87 9.74 -12.57 9.63
CA VAL A 87 9.36 -13.46 10.73
C VAL A 87 10.04 -14.81 10.55
N ASP A 88 10.85 -15.20 11.53
CA ASP A 88 11.34 -16.56 11.67
C ASP A 88 10.54 -17.26 12.77
N GLY A 89 9.81 -18.31 12.41
CA GLY A 89 8.91 -18.96 13.35
C GLY A 89 7.70 -19.59 12.67
N PRO A 90 6.65 -19.92 13.45
CA PRO A 90 5.39 -20.39 12.92
C PRO A 90 4.68 -19.31 12.09
N SER A 91 3.58 -19.69 11.44
CA SER A 91 2.87 -18.82 10.51
C SER A 91 2.37 -17.53 11.16
N VAL A 92 2.45 -16.45 10.40
CA VAL A 92 1.86 -15.16 10.66
C VAL A 92 0.35 -15.21 10.39
N LEU A 93 -0.43 -14.64 11.31
CA LEU A 93 -1.87 -14.46 11.18
C LEU A 93 -2.13 -13.08 10.56
N LEU A 94 -2.69 -13.09 9.36
CA LEU A 94 -3.13 -11.90 8.63
C LEU A 94 -4.66 -11.89 8.57
N PRO A 95 -5.32 -10.72 8.57
CA PRO A 95 -6.75 -10.63 8.32
C PRO A 95 -7.06 -11.04 6.87
N GLU A 96 -8.34 -11.27 6.58
CA GLU A 96 -8.80 -11.46 5.20
C GLU A 96 -8.40 -10.25 4.35
N PRO A 97 -7.70 -10.46 3.21
CA PRO A 97 -7.28 -9.34 2.38
C PRO A 97 -8.46 -8.56 1.81
N PRO A 98 -8.41 -7.21 1.83
CA PRO A 98 -9.27 -6.42 0.98
C PRO A 98 -9.13 -6.88 -0.47
N SER A 99 -10.23 -6.91 -1.20
CA SER A 99 -10.24 -7.37 -2.59
C SER A 99 -9.48 -6.45 -3.56
N ASP A 100 -8.96 -5.31 -3.10
CA ASP A 100 -8.06 -4.38 -3.79
C ASP A 100 -6.69 -4.22 -3.08
N VAL A 101 -6.27 -5.19 -2.25
CA VAL A 101 -5.04 -5.10 -1.44
C VAL A 101 -3.79 -4.76 -2.25
N ASP A 102 -3.66 -5.32 -3.46
CA ASP A 102 -2.53 -5.05 -4.36
C ASP A 102 -2.53 -3.59 -4.86
N VAL A 103 -3.68 -3.09 -5.31
CA VAL A 103 -3.83 -1.70 -5.77
C VAL A 103 -3.58 -0.71 -4.65
N ARG A 104 -4.00 -1.04 -3.42
CA ARG A 104 -3.69 -0.24 -2.23
C ARG A 104 -2.20 -0.19 -1.96
N PHE A 105 -1.53 -1.34 -2.01
CA PHE A 105 -0.08 -1.42 -1.77
C PHE A 105 0.71 -0.67 -2.83
N ASP A 106 0.37 -0.84 -4.12
CA ASP A 106 0.98 -0.13 -5.23
C ASP A 106 0.81 1.39 -5.11
N ALA A 107 -0.34 1.86 -4.62
CA ALA A 107 -0.57 3.30 -4.41
C ALA A 107 0.36 3.88 -3.33
N VAL A 108 0.62 3.15 -2.25
CA VAL A 108 1.56 3.57 -1.21
C VAL A 108 3.00 3.56 -1.71
N LEU A 109 3.38 2.53 -2.49
CA LEU A 109 4.69 2.46 -3.09
C LEU A 109 4.88 3.59 -4.13
N ALA A 110 3.86 3.88 -4.94
CA ALA A 110 3.87 4.99 -5.89
C ALA A 110 4.10 6.33 -5.16
N ALA A 111 3.31 6.63 -4.13
CA ALA A 111 3.45 7.85 -3.33
C ALA A 111 4.86 7.99 -2.75
N THR A 112 5.39 6.89 -2.20
CA THR A 112 6.75 6.81 -1.64
C THR A 112 7.82 7.11 -2.68
N ARG A 113 7.72 6.52 -3.87
CA ARG A 113 8.71 6.68 -4.94
C ARG A 113 8.68 8.10 -5.49
N LEU A 114 7.50 8.64 -5.75
CA LEU A 114 7.33 10.03 -6.18
C LEU A 114 7.83 11.01 -5.12
N GLY A 115 7.57 10.75 -3.84
CA GLY A 115 8.02 11.59 -2.72
C GLY A 115 9.52 11.66 -2.54
N ARG A 116 10.24 10.63 -3.01
CA ARG A 116 11.71 10.59 -3.08
C ARG A 116 12.26 11.09 -4.43
N GLY A 117 11.43 11.59 -5.33
CA GLY A 117 11.84 11.99 -6.67
C GLY A 117 12.19 10.81 -7.59
N ASN A 118 11.89 9.57 -7.22
CA ASN A 118 12.03 8.40 -8.09
C ASN A 118 10.83 8.32 -9.05
N LEU A 119 10.85 9.22 -10.03
CA LEU A 119 9.73 9.43 -10.95
C LEU A 119 9.47 8.22 -11.83
N LEU A 120 10.50 7.50 -12.27
CA LEU A 120 10.34 6.35 -13.17
C LEU A 120 9.53 5.23 -12.51
N ILE A 121 9.90 4.81 -11.31
CA ILE A 121 9.18 3.74 -10.59
C ILE A 121 7.82 4.27 -10.11
N GLY A 122 7.76 5.50 -9.61
CA GLY A 122 6.51 6.10 -9.16
C GLY A 122 5.47 6.20 -10.27
N LEU A 123 5.86 6.66 -11.46
CA LEU A 123 5.00 6.75 -12.64
C LEU A 123 4.56 5.37 -13.13
N HIS A 124 5.48 4.39 -13.16
CA HIS A 124 5.14 3.02 -13.54
C HIS A 124 4.00 2.46 -12.68
N LEU A 125 4.06 2.65 -11.37
CA LEU A 125 3.03 2.19 -10.43
C LEU A 125 1.71 2.96 -10.61
N VAL A 126 1.77 4.29 -10.80
CA VAL A 126 0.58 5.12 -11.11
C VAL A 126 -0.12 4.62 -12.38
N LEU A 127 0.63 4.33 -13.44
CA LEU A 127 0.09 3.81 -14.68
C LEU A 127 -0.47 2.39 -14.52
N GLY A 128 0.13 1.57 -13.64
CA GLY A 128 -0.43 0.26 -13.25
C GLY A 128 -1.82 0.40 -12.62
N ILE A 129 -1.98 1.32 -11.67
CA ILE A 129 -3.28 1.61 -11.05
C ILE A 129 -4.26 2.18 -12.08
N GLY A 130 -3.80 3.07 -12.97
CA GLY A 130 -4.60 3.60 -14.07
C GLY A 130 -5.08 2.50 -15.02
N ARG A 131 -4.22 1.53 -15.33
CA ARG A 131 -4.59 0.32 -16.10
C ARG A 131 -5.68 -0.47 -15.38
N GLU A 132 -5.55 -0.72 -14.08
CA GLU A 132 -6.58 -1.42 -13.31
C GLU A 132 -7.91 -0.66 -13.29
N ALA A 133 -7.87 0.67 -13.28
CA ALA A 133 -9.06 1.50 -13.44
C ALA A 133 -9.70 1.29 -14.82
N LEU A 134 -8.93 1.32 -15.91
CA LEU A 134 -9.44 1.03 -17.26
C LEU A 134 -10.07 -0.35 -17.36
N VAL A 135 -9.52 -1.35 -16.68
CA VAL A 135 -10.15 -2.69 -16.58
C VAL A 135 -11.55 -2.60 -15.97
N GLN A 136 -11.76 -1.81 -14.91
CA GLN A 136 -13.12 -1.62 -14.35
C GLN A 136 -14.07 -0.98 -15.37
N SER A 137 -13.57 -0.03 -16.17
CA SER A 137 -14.39 0.59 -17.24
C SER A 137 -14.71 -0.40 -18.37
N MET A 138 -13.79 -1.29 -18.72
CA MET A 138 -14.06 -2.37 -19.69
C MET A 138 -15.08 -3.37 -19.14
N VAL A 139 -14.96 -3.79 -17.88
CA VAL A 139 -15.95 -4.67 -17.24
C VAL A 139 -17.33 -4.00 -17.22
N ARG A 140 -17.39 -2.70 -16.93
CA ARG A 140 -18.63 -1.92 -16.98
C ARG A 140 -19.24 -1.89 -18.39
N ALA A 141 -18.41 -1.74 -19.42
CA ALA A 141 -18.82 -1.81 -20.82
C ALA A 141 -19.37 -3.20 -21.17
N ASP A 142 -18.70 -4.27 -20.74
CA ASP A 142 -19.13 -5.65 -20.95
C ASP A 142 -20.50 -5.91 -20.34
N LEU A 143 -20.71 -5.47 -19.10
CA LEU A 143 -21.99 -5.59 -18.39
C LEU A 143 -23.11 -4.82 -19.09
N ALA A 144 -22.82 -3.62 -19.61
CA ALA A 144 -23.81 -2.79 -20.29
C ALA A 144 -24.19 -3.34 -21.68
N ALA A 145 -23.23 -3.89 -22.42
CA ALA A 145 -23.44 -4.43 -23.76
C ALA A 145 -23.89 -5.90 -23.75
N GLY A 146 -23.71 -6.61 -22.63
CA GLY A 146 -23.94 -8.06 -22.54
C GLY A 146 -22.92 -8.89 -23.33
N THR A 147 -21.73 -8.33 -23.64
CA THR A 147 -20.70 -8.98 -24.45
C THR A 147 -19.31 -8.42 -24.14
N VAL A 148 -18.28 -9.25 -24.27
CA VAL A 148 -16.85 -8.85 -24.16
C VAL A 148 -16.23 -8.45 -25.51
N HIS A 149 -17.03 -8.48 -26.58
CA HIS A 149 -16.56 -8.19 -27.94
C HIS A 149 -16.96 -6.78 -28.38
N HIS A 150 -15.99 -5.86 -28.34
CA HIS A 150 -16.18 -4.47 -28.75
C HIS A 150 -15.37 -4.18 -30.02
N ARG A 151 -16.06 -4.04 -31.16
CA ARG A 151 -15.44 -3.67 -32.44
C ARG A 151 -15.29 -2.15 -32.61
N LEU A 152 -16.13 -1.39 -31.92
CA LEU A 152 -16.20 0.07 -31.96
C LEU A 152 -16.09 0.61 -30.53
N PRO A 153 -15.78 1.91 -30.37
CA PRO A 153 -15.81 2.56 -29.06
C PRO A 153 -17.14 2.34 -28.33
N THR A 154 -17.03 2.19 -27.03
CA THR A 154 -18.13 2.12 -26.07
C THR A 154 -18.38 3.51 -25.48
N PRO A 155 -19.52 3.72 -24.80
CA PRO A 155 -19.76 4.96 -24.04
C PRO A 155 -18.74 5.26 -22.93
N TYR A 156 -17.84 4.31 -22.62
CA TYR A 156 -16.84 4.45 -21.57
C TYR A 156 -15.44 4.79 -22.11
N ASP A 157 -15.24 4.87 -23.44
CA ASP A 157 -13.93 5.10 -24.05
C ASP A 157 -13.29 6.43 -23.66
N ASP A 158 -14.10 7.48 -23.44
CA ASP A 158 -13.61 8.81 -23.02
C ASP A 158 -12.86 8.77 -21.67
N ARG A 159 -13.08 7.73 -20.85
CA ARG A 159 -12.36 7.50 -19.59
C ARG A 159 -10.86 7.26 -19.78
N ALA A 160 -10.42 6.89 -20.99
CA ALA A 160 -8.99 6.84 -21.30
C ALA A 160 -8.30 8.19 -21.07
N ALA A 161 -9.01 9.30 -21.30
CA ALA A 161 -8.50 10.65 -21.05
C ALA A 161 -8.29 10.93 -19.55
N ASP A 162 -9.12 10.36 -18.66
CA ASP A 162 -8.97 10.53 -17.21
C ASP A 162 -7.68 9.87 -16.69
N VAL A 163 -7.32 8.71 -17.23
CA VAL A 163 -6.04 8.05 -16.90
C VAL A 163 -4.86 8.81 -17.47
N ALA A 164 -4.97 9.31 -18.71
CA ALA A 164 -3.93 10.17 -19.29
C ALA A 164 -3.73 11.46 -18.47
N ALA A 165 -4.80 12.02 -17.91
CA ALA A 165 -4.75 13.23 -17.10
C ALA A 165 -3.96 13.07 -15.78
N LEU A 166 -3.80 11.83 -15.27
CA LEU A 166 -2.99 11.57 -14.07
C LEU A 166 -1.52 12.00 -14.26
N THR A 167 -1.03 12.02 -15.50
CA THR A 167 0.39 12.28 -15.82
C THR A 167 0.61 13.64 -16.51
N ALA A 168 -0.44 14.43 -16.69
CA ALA A 168 -0.38 15.71 -17.40
C ALA A 168 0.30 16.84 -16.60
N GLY A 169 0.46 16.68 -15.29
CA GLY A 169 1.05 17.68 -14.39
C GLY A 169 2.34 17.22 -13.71
N ALA A 170 2.74 17.94 -12.66
CA ALA A 170 3.86 17.53 -11.82
C ALA A 170 3.61 16.17 -11.16
N LEU A 171 4.62 15.31 -11.18
CA LEU A 171 4.56 13.96 -10.61
C LEU A 171 4.91 13.96 -9.12
N ASP A 172 4.03 14.55 -8.31
CA ASP A 172 4.14 14.58 -6.84
C ASP A 172 3.43 13.36 -6.18
N PRO A 173 3.66 13.09 -4.88
CA PRO A 173 3.05 11.94 -4.19
C PRO A 173 1.52 11.87 -4.25
N THR A 174 0.83 12.99 -4.40
CA THR A 174 -0.64 13.04 -4.45
C THR A 174 -1.20 12.47 -5.76
N VAL A 175 -0.36 12.31 -6.80
CA VAL A 175 -0.75 11.58 -8.03
C VAL A 175 -1.19 10.15 -7.68
N ALA A 176 -0.52 9.48 -6.74
CA ALA A 176 -0.89 8.13 -6.33
C ALA A 176 -2.27 8.07 -5.67
N LEU A 177 -2.62 9.08 -4.86
CA LEU A 177 -3.96 9.21 -4.28
C LEU A 177 -5.01 9.42 -5.36
N ARG A 178 -4.77 10.33 -6.30
CA ARG A 178 -5.68 10.57 -7.44
C ARG A 178 -5.89 9.30 -8.28
N ALA A 179 -4.84 8.52 -8.51
CA ALA A 179 -4.94 7.25 -9.22
C ALA A 179 -5.76 6.22 -8.45
N TYR A 180 -5.53 6.07 -7.14
CA TYR A 180 -6.32 5.18 -6.27
C TYR A 180 -7.79 5.59 -6.20
N GLU A 181 -8.08 6.88 -6.08
CA GLU A 181 -9.44 7.41 -6.07
C GLU A 181 -10.15 7.19 -7.42
N LEU A 182 -9.44 7.36 -8.55
CA LEU A 182 -9.98 7.07 -9.87
C LEU A 182 -10.38 5.60 -9.99
N TYR A 183 -9.46 4.69 -9.64
CA TYR A 183 -9.73 3.25 -9.57
C TYR A 183 -10.93 2.93 -8.67
N GLY A 184 -10.92 3.47 -7.45
CA GLY A 184 -11.94 3.19 -6.45
C GLY A 184 -13.33 3.63 -6.88
N ARG A 185 -13.46 4.80 -7.52
CA ARG A 185 -14.73 5.28 -8.08
C ARG A 185 -15.26 4.32 -9.15
N TRP A 186 -14.44 3.96 -10.13
CA TRP A 186 -14.88 3.10 -11.23
C TRP A 186 -15.15 1.66 -10.77
N ARG A 187 -14.38 1.13 -9.83
CA ARG A 187 -14.67 -0.19 -9.23
C ARG A 187 -16.02 -0.20 -8.51
N ALA A 188 -16.36 0.86 -7.78
CA ALA A 188 -17.64 0.97 -7.09
C ALA A 188 -18.86 1.03 -8.03
N GLU A 189 -18.66 1.44 -9.29
CA GLU A 189 -19.71 1.40 -10.33
C GLU A 189 -19.97 -0.02 -10.87
N VAL A 190 -18.98 -0.92 -10.73
CA VAL A 190 -19.04 -2.32 -11.18
C VAL A 190 -19.50 -3.23 -10.06
N ASP A 191 -18.97 -3.03 -8.84
CA ASP A 191 -19.26 -3.84 -7.66
C ASP A 191 -19.97 -2.98 -6.60
N PRO A 192 -21.31 -3.13 -6.44
CA PRO A 192 -22.09 -2.39 -5.44
C PRO A 192 -21.68 -2.69 -3.98
N GLY A 193 -20.98 -3.79 -3.73
CA GLY A 193 -20.45 -4.14 -2.41
C GLY A 193 -19.10 -3.48 -2.12
N TYR A 194 -18.36 -3.07 -3.14
CA TYR A 194 -17.06 -2.43 -2.98
C TYR A 194 -17.18 -1.00 -2.42
N ARG A 195 -16.32 -0.69 -1.44
CA ARG A 195 -16.18 0.66 -0.87
C ARG A 195 -14.70 1.05 -0.91
N PRO A 196 -14.32 2.09 -1.68
CA PRO A 196 -12.95 2.56 -1.69
C PRO A 196 -12.59 3.12 -0.31
N ASP A 197 -11.35 2.88 0.11
CA ASP A 197 -10.87 3.25 1.43
C ASP A 197 -9.48 3.88 1.31
N PRO A 198 -9.39 5.20 1.09
CA PRO A 198 -8.10 5.88 0.91
C PRO A 198 -7.37 6.13 2.24
N ALA A 199 -7.92 5.71 3.38
CA ALA A 199 -7.46 6.15 4.69
C ALA A 199 -5.98 5.85 4.98
N GLY A 200 -5.51 4.64 4.65
CA GLY A 200 -4.10 4.28 4.84
C GLY A 200 -3.15 5.12 3.98
N LEU A 201 -3.47 5.29 2.69
CA LEU A 201 -2.69 6.13 1.78
C LEU A 201 -2.66 7.60 2.23
N VAL A 202 -3.81 8.16 2.63
CA VAL A 202 -3.89 9.52 3.18
C VAL A 202 -3.03 9.66 4.43
N ALA A 203 -3.03 8.65 5.30
CA ALA A 203 -2.22 8.65 6.51
C ALA A 203 -0.71 8.60 6.19
N VAL A 204 -0.29 7.82 5.19
CA VAL A 204 1.11 7.81 4.68
C VAL A 204 1.52 9.20 4.20
N LEU A 205 0.70 9.83 3.34
CA LEU A 205 0.98 11.17 2.80
C LEU A 205 1.08 12.23 3.91
N ARG A 206 0.19 12.16 4.90
CA ARG A 206 0.21 13.07 6.05
C ARG A 206 1.48 12.92 6.87
N ARG A 207 1.87 11.69 7.21
CA ARG A 207 3.12 11.41 7.95
C ARG A 207 4.36 11.94 7.23
N ALA A 208 4.38 11.85 5.90
CA ALA A 208 5.48 12.39 5.12
C ALA A 208 5.51 13.93 5.14
N ALA A 209 4.35 14.59 5.04
CA ALA A 209 4.25 16.05 5.07
C ALA A 209 4.63 16.66 6.43
N ASP A 210 4.25 16.01 7.54
CA ASP A 210 4.50 16.50 8.90
C ASP A 210 6.00 16.51 9.28
N ARG A 211 6.86 15.83 8.52
CA ARG A 211 8.32 15.74 8.75
C ARG A 211 9.15 16.68 7.88
N VAL A 212 8.52 17.38 6.93
CA VAL A 212 9.17 18.40 6.07
C VAL A 212 9.03 19.81 6.67
N ARG A 213 8.17 19.98 7.69
CA ARG A 213 7.97 21.22 8.44
C ARG A 213 8.80 21.25 9.70
#